data_AF-R1DEI8-F1
#
_entry.id   AF-R1DEI8-F1
#
_cell.length_a   1.000
_cell.length_b   1.000
_cell.length_c   1.000
_cell.angle_alpha   90.00
_cell.angle_beta   90.00
_cell.angle_gamma   90.00
#
_symmetry.space_group_name_H-M   'P 1'
#
loop_
_entity.id
_entity.type
_entity.pdbx_description
1 polymer ?
#
loop_
_entity_poly.entity_id
_entity_poly.type
_entity_poly.pdbx_seq_one_letter_code
_entity_poly.pdbx_strand_id
1 'polypeptide(L)'
;MGCGTSKPAALTAADHKGCPLLAALDKPLVAALRSGAIKLLRAEFLRADGSEAVLPKLLRRQELERMEKERRIRIFLTPKEAVAALRSLSREVAGLTYGWASPDHPDVTGEYLANVRRFLRHPLGEHAFPLRPSLT
;
A
#
# COMPACT_ATOMS: atom_id res chain seq x y z
N MET A 1 18.60 -29.49 -17.99
CA MET A 1 17.51 -28.58 -18.40
C MET A 1 17.96 -27.16 -18.11
N GLY A 2 18.34 -26.39 -19.13
CA GLY A 2 18.77 -24.99 -18.97
C GLY A 2 17.62 -24.04 -19.28
N CYS A 3 17.19 -23.25 -18.31
CA CYS A 3 16.31 -22.11 -18.56
C CYS A 3 17.13 -21.05 -19.33
N GLY A 4 16.84 -20.88 -20.61
CA GLY A 4 17.42 -19.81 -21.41
C GLY A 4 17.01 -18.45 -20.82
N THR A 5 17.99 -17.68 -20.36
CA THR A 5 17.78 -16.30 -19.91
C THR A 5 17.58 -15.42 -21.14
N SER A 6 16.35 -15.30 -21.63
CA SER A 6 16.01 -14.28 -22.62
C SER A 6 16.03 -12.90 -21.96
N LYS A 7 16.78 -11.96 -22.55
CA LYS A 7 16.79 -10.57 -22.10
C LYS A 7 15.39 -9.99 -22.31
N PRO A 8 14.75 -9.37 -21.30
CA PRO A 8 13.43 -8.78 -21.48
C PRO A 8 13.50 -7.71 -22.57
N ALA A 9 12.47 -7.66 -23.43
CA ALA A 9 12.37 -6.67 -24.49
C ALA A 9 12.38 -5.26 -23.89
N ALA A 10 13.06 -4.33 -24.57
CA ALA A 10 13.10 -2.94 -24.13
C ALA A 10 11.71 -2.31 -24.23
N LEU A 11 11.30 -1.60 -23.17
CA LEU A 11 10.06 -0.83 -23.15
C LEU A 11 10.07 0.21 -24.27
N THR A 12 8.98 0.27 -25.02
CA THR A 12 8.77 1.20 -26.12
C THR A 12 7.78 2.29 -25.73
N ALA A 13 7.75 3.40 -26.48
CA ALA A 13 6.72 4.42 -26.32
C ALA A 13 5.29 3.90 -26.63
N ALA A 14 5.17 2.78 -27.36
CA ALA A 14 3.88 2.13 -27.60
C ALA A 14 3.34 1.44 -26.34
N ASP A 15 4.20 0.94 -25.45
CA ASP A 15 3.79 0.36 -24.16
C ASP A 15 3.16 1.42 -23.25
N HIS A 16 3.56 2.69 -23.36
CA HIS A 16 2.94 3.81 -22.66
C HIS A 16 1.54 4.19 -23.18
N LYS A 17 1.14 3.73 -24.38
CA LYS A 17 -0.23 3.95 -24.88
C LYS A 17 -1.29 3.20 -24.06
N GLY A 18 -0.88 2.19 -23.28
CA GLY A 18 -1.76 1.47 -22.35
C GLY A 18 -2.01 2.21 -21.03
N CYS A 19 -1.15 3.15 -20.64
CA CYS A 19 -1.27 3.85 -19.35
C CYS A 19 -2.59 4.62 -19.19
N PRO A 20 -3.11 5.36 -20.20
CA PRO A 20 -4.42 6.01 -20.09
C PRO A 20 -5.59 5.03 -19.95
N LEU A 21 -5.51 3.85 -20.59
CA LEU A 21 -6.53 2.81 -20.49
C LEU A 21 -6.56 2.19 -19.09
N LEU A 22 -5.38 1.95 -18.51
CA LEU A 22 -5.25 1.50 -17.12
C LEU A 22 -5.73 2.58 -16.14
N ALA A 23 -5.38 3.85 -16.37
CA ALA A 23 -5.86 4.96 -15.55
C ALA A 23 -7.39 5.15 -15.62
N ALA A 24 -8.04 4.75 -16.72
CA ALA A 24 -9.50 4.74 -16.81
C ALA A 24 -10.15 3.72 -15.85
N LEU A 25 -9.44 2.63 -15.52
CA LEU A 25 -9.86 1.63 -14.53
C LEU A 25 -9.74 2.14 -13.09
N ASP A 26 -9.09 3.29 -12.86
CA ASP A 26 -9.01 3.89 -11.53
C ASP A 26 -10.32 4.56 -11.11
N LYS A 27 -11.25 4.84 -12.04
CA LYS A 27 -12.51 5.53 -11.70
C LYS A 27 -13.30 4.82 -10.59
N PRO A 28 -13.56 3.50 -10.66
CA PRO A 28 -14.16 2.75 -9.55
C PRO A 28 -13.34 2.81 -8.26
N LEU A 29 -12.01 2.70 -8.34
CA LEU A 29 -11.13 2.76 -7.17
C LEU A 29 -11.17 4.14 -6.49
N VAL A 30 -11.15 5.22 -7.28
CA VAL A 30 -11.30 6.59 -6.78
C VAL A 30 -12.65 6.76 -6.08
N ALA A 31 -13.73 6.25 -6.65
CA ALA A 31 -15.05 6.31 -6.01
C ALA A 31 -15.06 5.55 -4.67
N ALA A 32 -14.46 4.36 -4.65
CA ALA A 32 -14.36 3.53 -3.44
C ALA A 32 -13.45 4.13 -2.36
N LEU A 33 -12.35 4.81 -2.74
CA LEU A 33 -11.49 5.54 -1.81
C LEU A 33 -12.19 6.77 -1.25
N ARG A 34 -12.92 7.52 -2.09
CA ARG A 34 -13.68 8.71 -1.67
C ARG A 34 -14.79 8.38 -0.68
N SER A 35 -15.53 7.30 -0.93
CA SER A 35 -16.56 6.83 0.00
C SER A 35 -15.97 6.17 1.26
N GLY A 36 -14.68 5.85 1.25
CA GLY A 36 -14.04 5.07 2.29
C GLY A 36 -14.44 3.59 2.27
N ALA A 37 -15.05 3.09 1.19
CA ALA A 37 -15.29 1.65 1.02
C ALA A 37 -13.98 0.85 1.05
N ILE A 38 -12.89 1.44 0.53
CA ILE A 38 -11.51 0.97 0.73
C ILE A 38 -10.66 2.07 1.37
N LYS A 39 -9.61 1.68 2.08
CA LYS A 39 -8.63 2.60 2.70
C LYS A 39 -7.22 2.08 2.45
N LEU A 40 -6.27 3.00 2.36
CA LEU A 40 -4.86 2.68 2.21
C LEU A 40 -4.13 2.91 3.54
N LEU A 41 -3.35 1.93 3.96
CA LEU A 41 -2.45 2.04 5.11
C LEU A 41 -1.31 2.99 4.78
N ARG A 42 -0.92 3.82 5.76
CA ARG A 42 0.25 4.68 5.64
C ARG A 42 1.52 3.84 5.78
N ALA A 43 2.30 3.76 4.72
CA ALA A 43 3.54 3.01 4.76
C ALA A 43 4.55 3.62 5.76
N GLU A 44 4.55 4.94 5.92
CA GLU A 44 5.36 5.65 6.93
C GLU A 44 5.02 5.23 8.35
N PHE A 45 3.72 5.03 8.65
CA PHE A 45 3.29 4.54 9.96
C PHE A 45 3.86 3.15 10.23
N LEU A 46 3.92 2.28 9.22
CA LEU A 46 4.49 0.93 9.36
C LEU A 46 6.02 0.93 9.37
N ARG A 47 6.67 1.90 8.72
CA ARG A 47 8.14 2.04 8.73
C ARG A 47 8.65 2.57 10.04
N ALA A 48 7.92 3.51 10.66
CA ALA A 48 8.34 4.24 11.85
C ALA A 48 8.87 3.32 12.96
N ASP A 49 9.91 3.79 13.65
CA ASP A 49 10.44 3.12 14.83
C ASP A 49 9.36 3.03 15.91
N GLY A 50 9.26 1.87 16.55
CA GLY A 50 8.25 1.59 17.56
C GLY A 50 6.86 1.27 17.02
N SER A 51 6.67 1.22 15.69
CA SER A 51 5.39 0.82 15.10
C SER A 51 4.98 -0.60 15.51
N GLU A 52 5.94 -1.48 15.79
CA GLU A 52 5.75 -2.84 16.33
C GLU A 52 5.09 -2.84 17.70
N ALA A 53 5.45 -1.90 18.58
CA ALA A 53 4.82 -1.78 19.88
C ALA A 53 3.40 -1.23 19.76
N VAL A 54 3.17 -0.32 18.80
CA VAL A 54 1.86 0.31 18.57
C VAL A 54 0.89 -0.67 17.90
N LEU A 55 1.34 -1.37 16.86
CA LEU A 55 0.57 -2.33 16.06
C LEU A 55 1.39 -3.64 15.89
N PRO A 56 1.34 -4.58 16.86
CA PRO A 56 2.19 -5.77 16.81
C PRO A 56 1.82 -6.76 15.71
N LYS A 57 0.55 -6.78 15.29
CA LYS A 57 0.02 -7.67 14.24
C LYS A 57 -1.03 -6.96 13.41
N LEU A 58 -1.31 -7.45 12.20
CA LEU A 58 -2.40 -6.86 11.42
C LEU A 58 -3.75 -7.19 12.07
N LEU A 59 -4.60 -6.16 12.20
CA LEU A 59 -5.93 -6.27 12.78
C LEU A 59 -6.99 -6.06 11.70
N ARG A 60 -8.24 -6.37 12.03
CA ARG A 60 -9.36 -6.03 11.15
C ARG A 60 -9.47 -4.51 11.03
N ARG A 61 -9.97 -4.05 9.89
CA ARG A 61 -10.10 -2.62 9.60
C ARG A 61 -10.83 -1.85 10.70
N GLN A 62 -11.93 -2.39 11.23
CA GLN A 62 -12.74 -1.74 12.27
C GLN A 62 -11.93 -1.48 13.56
N GLU A 63 -11.00 -2.39 13.86
CA GLU A 63 -10.15 -2.28 15.05
C GLU A 63 -9.06 -1.22 14.84
N LEU A 64 -8.50 -1.14 13.64
CA LEU A 64 -7.58 -0.07 13.26
C LEU A 64 -8.26 1.31 13.31
N GLU A 65 -9.48 1.42 12.80
CA GLU A 65 -10.26 2.67 12.84
C GLU A 65 -10.63 3.09 14.26
N ARG A 66 -10.97 2.13 15.13
CA ARG A 66 -11.18 2.39 16.55
C ARG A 66 -9.88 2.87 17.21
N MET A 67 -8.77 2.22 16.91
CA MET A 67 -7.44 2.58 17.42
C MET A 67 -6.98 3.99 16.97
N GLU A 68 -7.25 4.41 15.73
CA GLU A 68 -7.00 5.79 15.29
C GLU A 68 -7.73 6.81 16.16
N LYS A 69 -8.99 6.55 16.50
CA LYS A 69 -9.83 7.43 17.32
C LYS A 69 -9.35 7.47 18.77
N GLU A 70 -9.16 6.31 19.38
CA GLU A 70 -8.80 6.17 20.80
C GLU A 70 -7.40 6.70 21.09
N ARG A 71 -6.43 6.38 20.22
CA ARG A 71 -5.02 6.75 20.42
C ARG A 71 -4.62 8.04 19.72
N ARG A 72 -5.54 8.67 18.97
CA ARG A 72 -5.30 9.88 18.18
C ARG A 72 -4.10 9.76 17.24
N ILE A 73 -3.98 8.62 16.57
CA ILE A 73 -2.92 8.33 15.58
C ILE A 73 -3.51 8.22 14.17
N ARG A 74 -2.66 8.36 13.14
CA ARG A 74 -3.04 8.19 11.72
C ARG A 74 -2.42 6.93 11.14
N ILE A 75 -3.22 5.88 11.05
CA ILE A 75 -2.88 4.57 10.48
C ILE A 75 -3.22 4.56 8.98
N PHE A 76 -4.31 5.19 8.57
CA PHE A 76 -4.75 5.26 7.18
C PHE A 76 -4.49 6.64 6.56
N LEU A 77 -4.32 6.66 5.23
CA LEU A 77 -4.43 7.90 4.45
C LEU A 77 -5.86 8.42 4.52
N THR A 78 -6.02 9.74 4.49
CA THR A 78 -7.32 10.36 4.25
C THR A 78 -7.82 10.02 2.83
N PRO A 79 -9.13 10.08 2.56
CA PRO A 79 -9.66 9.85 1.22
C PRO A 79 -9.00 10.75 0.15
N LYS A 80 -8.69 12.00 0.50
CA LYS A 80 -8.01 12.94 -0.40
C LYS A 80 -6.58 12.50 -0.71
N GLU A 81 -5.81 12.14 0.31
CA GLU A 81 -4.42 11.66 0.15
C GLU A 81 -4.39 10.35 -0.64
N ALA A 82 -5.30 9.41 -0.36
CA ALA A 82 -5.34 8.13 -1.03
C ALA A 82 -5.69 8.26 -2.53
N VAL A 83 -6.63 9.15 -2.88
CA VAL A 83 -6.93 9.45 -4.29
C VAL A 83 -5.76 10.14 -4.99
N ALA A 84 -5.03 11.01 -4.28
CA ALA A 84 -3.84 11.65 -4.83
C ALA A 84 -2.74 10.61 -5.12
N ALA A 85 -2.47 9.70 -4.17
CA ALA A 85 -1.50 8.61 -4.32
C ALA A 85 -1.87 7.62 -5.44
N LEU A 86 -3.16 7.34 -5.64
CA LEU A 86 -3.59 6.52 -6.77
C LEU A 86 -3.34 7.22 -8.11
N ARG A 87 -3.57 8.53 -8.17
CA ARG A 87 -3.49 9.32 -9.42
C ARG A 87 -2.09 9.83 -9.77
N SER A 88 -1.13 9.77 -8.86
CA SER A 88 0.23 10.27 -9.09
C SER A 88 0.99 9.50 -10.17
N LEU A 89 0.46 8.35 -10.64
CA LEU A 89 1.06 7.44 -11.64
C LEU A 89 2.46 6.91 -11.23
N SER A 90 2.92 7.25 -10.03
CA SER A 90 4.24 6.93 -9.48
C SER A 90 4.30 5.59 -8.73
N ARG A 91 3.25 4.76 -8.84
CA ARG A 91 3.14 3.45 -8.14
C ARG A 91 3.40 3.56 -6.63
N GLU A 92 3.00 4.67 -6.04
CA GLU A 92 3.10 4.93 -4.59
C GLU A 92 2.19 4.01 -3.76
N VAL A 93 1.29 3.29 -4.43
CA VAL A 93 0.41 2.30 -3.84
C VAL A 93 0.93 0.90 -4.16
N ALA A 94 1.28 0.15 -3.11
CA ALA A 94 1.58 -1.27 -3.19
C ALA A 94 0.36 -2.11 -2.75
N GLY A 95 0.06 -3.17 -3.49
CA GLY A 95 -0.95 -4.15 -3.12
C GLY A 95 -0.33 -5.27 -2.28
N LEU A 96 -0.91 -5.53 -1.10
CA LEU A 96 -0.62 -6.72 -0.30
C LEU A 96 -1.84 -7.65 -0.35
N THR A 97 -1.66 -8.83 -0.93
CA THR A 97 -2.72 -9.83 -1.07
C THR A 97 -2.28 -11.14 -0.44
N TYR A 98 -3.03 -11.61 0.55
CA TYR A 98 -2.83 -12.91 1.20
C TYR A 98 -4.15 -13.38 1.84
N GLY A 99 -4.27 -14.69 2.08
CA GLY A 99 -5.43 -15.27 2.77
C GLY A 99 -5.43 -14.93 4.25
N TRP A 100 -6.61 -14.86 4.87
CA TRP A 100 -6.68 -14.67 6.32
C TRP A 100 -6.01 -15.83 7.04
N ALA A 101 -5.19 -15.52 8.04
CA ALA A 101 -4.50 -16.52 8.86
C ALA A 101 -5.48 -17.43 9.63
N SER A 102 -6.65 -16.90 10.00
CA SER A 102 -7.76 -17.65 10.58
C SER A 102 -9.11 -17.01 10.20
N PRO A 103 -10.26 -17.67 10.44
CA PRO A 103 -11.58 -17.09 10.12
C PRO A 103 -11.83 -15.72 10.76
N ASP A 104 -11.23 -15.46 11.92
CA ASP A 104 -11.49 -14.25 12.71
C ASP A 104 -10.37 -13.21 12.66
N HIS A 105 -9.16 -13.60 12.24
CA HIS A 105 -7.97 -12.75 12.35
C HIS A 105 -7.12 -12.78 11.07
N PRO A 106 -6.76 -11.61 10.51
CA PRO A 106 -5.94 -11.56 9.31
C PRO A 106 -4.48 -11.94 9.60
N ASP A 107 -3.98 -11.75 10.82
CA ASP A 107 -2.59 -12.04 11.20
C ASP A 107 -2.55 -12.49 12.66
N VAL A 108 -2.56 -13.81 12.90
CA VAL A 108 -2.63 -14.39 14.25
C VAL A 108 -1.32 -14.20 15.00
N THR A 109 -0.19 -14.43 14.32
CA THR A 109 1.15 -14.43 14.91
C THR A 109 1.85 -13.08 14.85
N GLY A 110 1.42 -12.17 13.97
CA GLY A 110 2.13 -10.91 13.68
C GLY A 110 3.20 -11.05 12.60
N GLU A 111 3.46 -12.28 12.12
CA GLU A 111 4.53 -12.56 11.18
C GLU A 111 4.30 -11.91 9.83
N TYR A 112 3.05 -11.82 9.36
CA TYR A 112 2.75 -11.15 8.10
C TYR A 112 3.06 -9.66 8.18
N LEU A 113 2.61 -8.99 9.24
CA LEU A 113 2.92 -7.58 9.41
C LEU A 113 4.42 -7.34 9.60
N ALA A 114 5.13 -8.21 10.33
CA ALA A 114 6.57 -8.13 10.48
C ALA A 114 7.30 -8.25 9.13
N ASN A 115 6.87 -9.18 8.27
CA ASN A 115 7.41 -9.32 6.92
C ASN A 115 7.15 -8.09 6.04
N VAL A 116 5.96 -7.50 6.13
CA VAL A 116 5.62 -6.24 5.44
C VAL A 116 6.53 -5.12 5.91
N ARG A 117 6.75 -4.96 7.22
CA ARG A 117 7.67 -3.95 7.77
C ARG A 117 9.10 -4.16 7.27
N ARG A 118 9.58 -5.40 7.30
CA ARG A 118 10.90 -5.76 6.79
C ARG A 118 11.06 -5.37 5.33
N PHE A 119 10.03 -5.63 4.51
CA PHE A 119 10.02 -5.21 3.10
C PHE A 119 10.02 -3.69 2.95
N LEU A 120 9.16 -2.98 3.70
CA LEU A 120 9.04 -1.52 3.61
C LEU A 120 10.32 -0.78 4.02
N ARG A 121 11.14 -1.37 4.91
CA ARG A 121 12.44 -0.83 5.34
C ARG A 121 13.62 -1.28 4.46
N HIS A 122 13.39 -2.21 3.55
CA HIS A 122 14.40 -2.66 2.59
C HIS A 122 14.45 -1.68 1.41
N PRO A 123 15.60 -1.48 0.73
CA PRO A 123 15.69 -0.63 -0.47
C PRO A 123 14.65 -0.93 -1.57
N LEU A 124 14.17 -2.18 -1.66
CA LEU A 124 13.10 -2.57 -2.60
C LEU A 124 11.73 -1.99 -2.24
N GLY A 125 11.49 -1.65 -0.97
CA GLY A 125 10.25 -1.07 -0.49
C GLY A 125 10.19 0.46 -0.59
N GLU A 126 11.25 1.13 -1.03
CA GLU A 126 11.34 2.60 -1.12
C GLU A 126 10.29 3.23 -2.03
N HIS A 127 9.80 2.51 -3.03
CA HIS A 127 8.76 3.01 -3.94
C HIS A 127 7.39 3.22 -3.25
N ALA A 128 7.12 2.54 -2.14
CA ALA A 128 5.88 2.69 -1.38
C ALA A 128 5.94 3.89 -0.41
N PHE A 129 6.53 5.01 -0.84
CA PHE A 129 6.74 6.22 -0.05
C PHE A 129 5.76 7.31 -0.52
N PRO A 130 5.20 8.15 0.36
CA PRO A 130 4.29 9.19 -0.08
C PRO A 130 5.08 10.38 -0.61
N LEU A 131 4.58 10.94 -1.71
CA LEU A 131 4.63 12.36 -2.08
C LEU A 131 5.89 13.10 -1.60
N ARG A 132 6.91 13.17 -2.47
CA ARG A 132 7.82 14.31 -2.42
C ARG A 132 6.96 15.58 -2.38
N PRO A 133 7.14 16.50 -1.41
CA PRO A 133 6.57 17.83 -1.58
C PRO A 133 7.14 18.35 -2.89
N SER A 134 6.27 18.79 -3.79
CA SER A 134 6.67 19.55 -4.96
C SER A 134 7.57 20.68 -4.44
N LEU A 135 8.86 20.61 -4.74
CA LEU A 135 9.76 21.72 -4.51
C LEU A 135 9.15 22.91 -5.25
N THR A 136 8.98 23.99 -4.50
CA THR A 136 8.46 25.28 -4.94
C THR A 136 9.41 25.88 -5.97
#